data_AF-A0A851YC08-F1
#
_entry.id   AF-A0A851YC08-F1
#
_cell.length_a   1.000
_cell.length_b   1.000
_cell.length_c   1.000
_cell.angle_alpha   90.00
_cell.angle_beta   90.00
_cell.angle_gamma   90.00
#
_symmetry.space_group_name_H-M   'P 1'
#
loop_
_entity.id
_entity.type
_entity.pdbx_description
1 polymer ?
#
loop_
_entity_poly.entity_id
_entity_poly.type
_entity_poly.pdbx_seq_one_letter_code
_entity_poly.pdbx_strand_id
1 'polypeptide(L)'
;LSCLEGSRSPSAPMKIKELYRRRFPRKPLAPSHLPMLHTQAGPLPAPTTEGQLPYGHSPMAAAFLPPRPGAKQEVDVERGTPPVHPLHPDVTMKRLPFYHVYDELIRPTTLASSTSQRFEEAHFTFALTPQQVQQILTSRDLLPGAKCDYTIQVQLRFCLCETSCPQEDHFPPNLFVKVNGKLCPLPGYLPPSKSGAEPKRPNCPVNITPLARLSATVPNSLVVNWSSELGRSYSLSVYLVKQLTAVVLLQKLRAKGIRNPDHSRALIKEKLTADPDSEIATTSLRVSLLCPLGKMRLRVPCRATTCSHLQCFDAALYLQMNEKKPTWTCPVCDQKAPYDDLIIDGLFVEILNSCTDCEEIQFMEDGSWCPMKLKKEKQE
;
A
#
# COMPACT_ATOMS: atom_id res chain seq x y z
N LEU A 1 -19.90 -14.19 58.97
CA LEU A 1 -18.53 -13.63 58.92
C LEU A 1 -18.08 -13.78 57.46
N SER A 2 -18.45 -12.89 56.55
CA SER A 2 -18.02 -11.49 56.33
C SER A 2 -17.23 -11.41 55.03
N CYS A 3 -17.86 -10.74 54.06
CA CYS A 3 -17.45 -10.13 52.80
C CYS A 3 -15.98 -10.22 52.32
N LEU A 4 -15.81 -10.51 51.03
CA LEU A 4 -14.86 -9.83 50.16
C LEU A 4 -15.45 -9.74 48.74
N GLU A 5 -16.10 -8.61 48.46
CA GLU A 5 -16.49 -8.17 47.12
C GLU A 5 -15.23 -7.81 46.32
N GLY A 6 -14.96 -8.58 45.26
CA GLY A 6 -13.99 -8.22 44.22
C GLY A 6 -14.71 -7.50 43.08
N SER A 7 -14.51 -6.19 42.99
CA SER A 7 -15.08 -5.28 42.01
C SER A 7 -14.90 -5.73 40.54
N ARG A 8 -16.00 -6.14 39.89
CA ARG A 8 -16.07 -6.28 38.43
C ARG A 8 -16.06 -4.88 37.79
N SER A 9 -14.94 -4.52 37.15
CA SER A 9 -14.89 -3.30 36.34
C SER A 9 -15.65 -3.50 35.00
N PRO A 10 -16.59 -2.63 34.60
CA PRO A 10 -17.30 -2.74 33.32
C PRO A 10 -16.52 -2.10 32.15
N SER A 11 -15.19 -1.99 32.25
CA SER A 11 -14.40 -1.03 31.46
C SER A 11 -13.82 -1.55 30.14
N ALA A 12 -13.87 -2.87 29.87
CA ALA A 12 -13.30 -3.46 28.65
C ALA A 12 -14.12 -3.20 27.36
N PRO A 13 -15.46 -3.38 27.31
CA PRO A 13 -16.22 -3.19 26.08
C PRO A 13 -16.34 -1.71 25.68
N MET A 14 -16.30 -0.80 26.66
CA MET A 14 -16.31 0.65 26.41
C MET A 14 -15.00 1.13 25.75
N LYS A 15 -13.84 0.62 26.17
CA LYS A 15 -12.53 0.96 25.59
C LYS A 15 -12.41 0.54 24.12
N ILE A 16 -13.01 -0.59 23.72
CA ILE A 16 -13.01 -1.07 22.33
C ILE A 16 -13.88 -0.18 21.43
N LYS A 17 -15.04 0.26 21.91
CA LYS A 17 -15.95 1.16 21.18
C LYS A 17 -15.35 2.56 21.01
N GLU A 18 -14.65 3.06 22.02
CA GLU A 18 -13.89 4.32 22.01
C GLU A 18 -12.72 4.25 21.02
N LEU A 19 -11.94 3.16 21.04
CA LEU A 19 -10.84 2.91 20.10
C LEU A 19 -11.32 2.80 18.64
N TYR A 20 -12.46 2.15 18.41
CA TYR A 20 -13.08 2.06 17.09
C TYR A 20 -13.58 3.42 16.59
N ARG A 21 -14.21 4.23 17.45
CA ARG A 21 -14.70 5.58 17.11
C ARG A 21 -13.55 6.56 16.84
N ARG A 22 -12.41 6.40 17.51
CA ARG A 22 -11.16 7.16 17.24
C ARG A 22 -10.45 6.75 15.95
N ARG A 23 -10.49 5.46 15.57
CA ARG A 23 -9.93 4.96 14.30
C ARG A 23 -10.80 5.27 13.08
N PHE A 24 -12.12 5.44 13.26
CA PHE A 24 -13.08 5.68 12.18
C PHE A 24 -14.11 6.76 12.57
N PRO A 25 -13.76 8.06 12.48
CA PRO A 25 -14.71 9.13 12.75
C PRO A 25 -15.79 9.18 11.67
N ARG A 26 -17.07 9.01 12.04
CA ARG A 26 -18.19 9.36 11.15
C ARG A 26 -18.32 10.88 11.15
N LYS A 27 -18.17 11.52 9.99
CA LYS A 27 -18.52 12.95 9.82
C LYS A 27 -20.04 13.10 9.98
N PRO A 28 -20.52 14.01 10.86
CA PRO A 28 -21.89 14.48 10.78
C PRO A 28 -22.05 15.27 9.46
N LEU A 29 -23.10 14.96 8.71
CA LEU A 29 -23.55 15.82 7.62
C LEU A 29 -24.07 17.12 8.25
N ALA A 30 -23.39 18.23 7.98
CA ALA A 30 -23.89 19.57 8.29
C ALA A 30 -24.36 20.25 6.99
N PRO A 31 -25.40 21.10 7.05
CA PRO A 31 -26.08 21.63 5.87
C PRO A 31 -25.24 22.67 5.13
N SER A 32 -25.37 22.64 3.81
CA SER A 32 -24.77 23.54 2.83
C SER A 32 -25.13 25.01 3.06
N HIS A 33 -24.12 25.85 3.28
CA HIS A 33 -24.21 27.30 3.10
C HIS A 33 -23.17 27.75 2.07
N LEU A 34 -23.67 28.20 0.92
CA LEU A 34 -22.93 28.97 -0.09
C LEU A 34 -22.68 30.39 0.44
N PRO A 35 -21.56 31.02 0.02
CA PRO A 35 -21.73 32.34 -0.57
C PRO A 35 -20.91 32.57 -1.86
N MET A 36 -21.67 33.08 -2.83
CA MET A 36 -21.37 34.00 -3.93
C MET A 36 -19.94 34.57 -4.05
N LEU A 37 -19.31 34.30 -5.20
CA LEU A 37 -18.15 35.02 -5.72
C LEU A 37 -18.60 36.35 -6.35
N HIS A 38 -18.00 37.45 -5.91
CA HIS A 38 -18.11 38.76 -6.54
C HIS A 38 -17.02 38.92 -7.60
N THR A 39 -17.45 39.27 -8.80
CA THR A 39 -16.68 39.58 -10.00
C THR A 39 -16.04 40.96 -9.87
N GLN A 40 -14.74 41.13 -10.17
CA GLN A 40 -14.23 42.37 -10.76
C GLN A 40 -13.06 42.07 -11.71
N ALA A 41 -13.15 42.69 -12.88
CA ALA A 41 -12.22 42.66 -14.00
C ALA A 41 -11.32 43.90 -13.99
N GLY A 42 -10.10 43.80 -14.55
CA GLY A 42 -9.25 44.95 -14.88
C GLY A 42 -7.85 44.53 -15.37
N PRO A 43 -7.18 45.31 -16.24
CA PRO A 43 -6.53 44.77 -17.45
C PRO A 43 -4.98 44.82 -17.49
N LEU A 44 -4.42 44.10 -18.48
CA LEU A 44 -3.03 44.13 -18.95
C LEU A 44 -2.64 45.48 -19.57
N PRO A 45 -1.32 45.77 -19.66
CA PRO A 45 -0.73 45.92 -21.00
C PRO A 45 0.71 45.35 -21.14
N ALA A 46 1.09 45.13 -22.39
CA ALA A 46 2.44 44.91 -22.93
C ALA A 46 2.70 45.98 -24.02
N PRO A 47 3.77 45.95 -24.85
CA PRO A 47 5.20 45.65 -24.66
C PRO A 47 6.12 46.79 -25.21
N THR A 48 7.45 46.72 -25.04
CA THR A 48 8.41 47.39 -25.97
C THR A 48 9.75 46.67 -26.12
N THR A 49 10.26 46.82 -27.34
CA THR A 49 11.31 46.22 -28.19
C THR A 49 12.79 46.60 -27.92
N GLU A 50 13.69 45.89 -28.66
CA GLU A 50 15.06 46.24 -29.14
C GLU A 50 16.22 46.36 -28.11
N GLY A 51 17.48 45.97 -28.39
CA GLY A 51 18.13 45.42 -29.59
C GLY A 51 19.65 45.21 -29.39
N GLN A 52 20.24 44.41 -30.29
CA GLN A 52 21.62 44.41 -30.85
C GLN A 52 22.89 44.02 -30.03
N LEU A 53 23.60 43.03 -30.61
CA LEU A 53 25.05 42.70 -30.51
C LEU A 53 25.87 43.70 -31.38
N PRO A 54 27.23 43.78 -31.28
CA PRO A 54 28.10 42.85 -32.06
C PRO A 54 29.52 42.53 -31.51
N TYR A 55 30.00 41.36 -31.93
CA TYR A 55 31.36 40.93 -32.37
C TYR A 55 32.68 41.51 -31.79
N GLY A 56 33.65 40.59 -31.56
CA GLY A 56 35.08 40.88 -31.54
C GLY A 56 35.96 39.61 -31.44
N HIS A 57 36.96 39.50 -32.31
CA HIS A 57 37.73 38.30 -32.68
C HIS A 57 38.93 37.95 -31.74
N SER A 58 39.35 36.67 -31.84
CA SER A 58 40.63 36.03 -31.42
C SER A 58 41.91 36.75 -31.95
N PRO A 59 43.20 36.37 -31.65
CA PRO A 59 43.73 35.04 -31.28
C PRO A 59 44.94 34.94 -30.29
N MET A 60 45.12 33.71 -29.78
CA MET A 60 46.34 32.88 -29.59
C MET A 60 47.74 33.50 -29.38
N ALA A 61 48.45 33.07 -28.32
CA ALA A 61 49.90 32.78 -28.35
C ALA A 61 50.34 31.92 -27.14
N ALA A 62 51.09 30.84 -27.43
CA ALA A 62 51.81 30.02 -26.46
C ALA A 62 53.30 30.43 -26.45
N ALA A 63 53.93 30.46 -25.28
CA ALA A 63 55.40 30.55 -25.15
C ALA A 63 55.88 29.89 -23.85
N PHE A 64 57.04 29.23 -23.95
CA PHE A 64 57.65 28.27 -23.02
C PHE A 64 58.66 28.89 -22.02
N LEU A 65 58.98 28.09 -20.98
CA LEU A 65 60.19 27.98 -20.11
C LEU A 65 60.21 28.74 -18.76
N PRO A 66 61.01 28.33 -17.72
CA PRO A 66 61.72 27.05 -17.43
C PRO A 66 61.44 26.51 -15.98
N PRO A 67 62.02 25.36 -15.54
CA PRO A 67 61.66 24.71 -14.27
C PRO A 67 62.55 25.14 -13.08
N ARG A 68 61.98 25.21 -11.87
CA ARG A 68 62.71 25.23 -10.59
C ARG A 68 61.96 24.45 -9.48
N PRO A 69 62.68 23.94 -8.47
CA PRO A 69 62.32 22.70 -7.79
C PRO A 69 61.63 22.90 -6.43
N GLY A 70 60.74 21.96 -6.12
CA GLY A 70 60.48 21.47 -4.75
C GLY A 70 59.49 22.28 -3.91
N ALA A 71 58.27 21.75 -3.74
CA ALA A 71 57.59 21.69 -2.45
C ALA A 71 56.27 20.91 -2.54
N LYS A 72 56.19 19.86 -1.72
CA LYS A 72 54.98 19.31 -1.07
C LYS A 72 53.96 18.60 -1.95
N GLN A 73 54.06 17.28 -1.85
CA GLN A 73 53.04 16.27 -2.12
C GLN A 73 51.73 16.64 -1.39
N GLU A 74 50.80 17.29 -2.09
CA GLU A 74 49.38 17.25 -1.74
C GLU A 74 48.80 15.99 -2.34
N VAL A 75 48.26 15.14 -1.47
CA VAL A 75 47.54 13.93 -1.83
C VAL A 75 46.28 14.38 -2.56
N ASP A 76 46.26 14.18 -3.87
CA ASP A 76 45.08 14.32 -4.71
C ASP A 76 44.05 13.30 -4.23
N VAL A 77 43.08 13.76 -3.43
CA VAL A 77 41.90 12.97 -3.12
C VAL A 77 41.11 12.94 -4.42
N GLU A 78 41.28 11.85 -5.18
CA GLU A 78 40.43 11.55 -6.32
C GLU A 78 38.97 11.83 -5.91
N ARG A 79 38.38 12.85 -6.55
CA ARG A 79 36.94 13.03 -6.55
C ARG A 79 36.36 11.79 -7.20
N GLY A 80 35.99 10.81 -6.37
CA GLY A 80 35.24 9.66 -6.80
C GLY A 80 34.05 10.16 -7.62
N THR A 81 34.00 9.75 -8.89
CA THR A 81 32.82 9.93 -9.73
C THR A 81 31.59 9.51 -8.92
N PRO A 82 30.51 10.32 -8.89
CA PRO A 82 29.29 9.90 -8.22
C PRO A 82 28.87 8.54 -8.79
N PRO A 83 28.37 7.61 -7.95
CA PRO A 83 27.99 6.29 -8.42
C PRO A 83 27.03 6.45 -9.60
N VAL A 84 27.47 6.02 -10.77
CA VAL A 84 26.66 6.06 -12.00
C VAL A 84 25.57 5.02 -11.82
N HIS A 85 24.41 5.46 -11.35
CA HIS A 85 23.27 4.57 -11.24
C HIS A 85 22.79 4.21 -12.65
N PRO A 86 22.53 2.92 -12.94
CA PRO A 86 22.02 2.52 -14.24
C PRO A 86 20.67 3.20 -14.48
N LEU A 87 20.45 3.71 -15.69
CA LEU A 87 19.18 4.32 -16.10
C LEU A 87 18.01 3.35 -15.87
N HIS A 88 18.24 2.07 -16.11
CA HIS A 88 17.28 0.99 -15.88
C HIS A 88 17.89 -0.01 -14.91
N PRO A 89 17.60 0.15 -13.61
CA PRO A 89 18.05 -0.81 -12.62
C PRO A 89 17.24 -2.11 -12.78
N ASP A 90 17.81 -3.25 -12.39
CA ASP A 90 17.12 -4.55 -12.32
C ASP A 90 16.09 -4.62 -11.16
N VAL A 91 15.51 -3.46 -10.82
CA VAL A 91 14.47 -3.30 -9.81
C VAL A 91 13.18 -3.87 -10.37
N THR A 92 12.44 -4.59 -9.53
CA THR A 92 11.10 -5.08 -9.86
C THR A 92 10.11 -4.60 -8.82
N MET A 93 8.88 -4.31 -9.22
CA MET A 93 7.83 -3.90 -8.27
C MET A 93 7.15 -5.12 -7.66
N LYS A 94 6.92 -5.08 -6.35
CA LYS A 94 6.06 -6.05 -5.67
C LYS A 94 4.66 -5.98 -6.25
N ARG A 95 4.11 -7.15 -6.55
CA ARG A 95 2.77 -7.29 -7.14
C ARG A 95 1.70 -6.77 -6.18
N LEU A 96 0.76 -6.01 -6.70
CA LEU A 96 -0.42 -5.57 -5.96
C LEU A 96 -1.58 -6.53 -6.22
N PRO A 97 -2.21 -7.14 -5.20
CA PRO A 97 -3.25 -8.15 -5.41
C PRO A 97 -4.43 -7.64 -6.24
N PHE A 98 -4.89 -6.41 -6.00
CA PHE A 98 -6.02 -5.79 -6.70
C PHE A 98 -5.69 -5.27 -8.10
N TYR A 99 -4.48 -5.50 -8.62
CA TYR A 99 -4.12 -5.05 -9.96
C TYR A 99 -3.48 -6.18 -10.75
N HIS A 100 -4.01 -6.40 -11.94
CA HIS A 100 -3.39 -7.27 -12.93
C HIS A 100 -2.68 -6.42 -13.96
N VAL A 101 -1.35 -6.58 -14.09
CA VAL A 101 -0.55 -5.86 -15.07
C VAL A 101 -0.82 -6.46 -16.46
N TYR A 102 -1.20 -5.60 -17.40
CA TYR A 102 -1.32 -5.93 -18.82
C TYR A 102 -0.09 -5.53 -19.61
N ASP A 103 0.51 -4.38 -19.29
CA ASP A 103 1.71 -3.92 -19.97
C ASP A 103 2.55 -2.99 -19.09
N GLU A 104 3.82 -2.87 -19.45
CA GLU A 104 4.80 -1.98 -18.84
C GLU A 104 5.08 -0.82 -19.81
N LEU A 105 4.42 0.32 -19.57
CA LEU A 105 4.53 1.51 -20.43
C LEU A 105 5.85 2.24 -20.20
N ILE A 106 6.34 2.24 -18.96
CA ILE A 106 7.69 2.69 -18.59
C ILE A 106 8.24 1.66 -17.59
N ARG A 107 9.29 0.96 -18.00
CA ARG A 107 10.05 0.07 -17.12
C ARG A 107 10.65 0.80 -15.92
N PRO A 108 10.92 0.12 -14.79
CA PRO A 108 11.65 0.69 -13.67
C PRO A 108 12.87 1.49 -14.17
N THR A 109 12.86 2.79 -13.89
CA THR A 109 13.84 3.76 -14.37
C THR A 109 14.30 4.59 -13.19
N THR A 110 15.62 4.70 -13.00
CA THR A 110 16.20 5.43 -11.87
C THR A 110 15.88 6.92 -11.98
N LEU A 111 15.43 7.51 -10.87
CA LEU A 111 15.34 8.94 -10.68
C LEU A 111 16.74 9.46 -10.36
N ALA A 112 17.44 9.96 -11.38
CA ALA A 112 18.81 10.44 -11.26
C ALA A 112 18.89 11.63 -10.29
N SER A 113 19.80 11.56 -9.31
CA SER A 113 20.08 12.68 -8.43
C SER A 113 21.41 13.34 -8.80
N SER A 114 21.41 14.65 -8.88
CA SER A 114 22.58 15.51 -8.91
C SER A 114 22.94 15.97 -7.50
N THR A 115 24.20 15.78 -7.10
CA THR A 115 24.71 16.22 -5.79
C THR A 115 24.64 17.74 -5.55
N SER A 116 24.31 18.53 -6.58
CA SER A 116 24.35 19.99 -6.54
C SER A 116 23.00 20.66 -6.25
N GLN A 117 21.86 19.97 -6.42
CA GLN A 117 20.54 20.58 -6.28
C GLN A 117 19.71 19.92 -5.17
N ARG A 118 19.04 20.74 -4.35
CA ARG A 118 18.14 20.25 -3.29
C ARG A 118 16.85 19.65 -3.84
N PHE A 119 16.40 20.14 -4.99
CA PHE A 119 15.22 19.66 -5.70
C PHE A 119 15.65 19.17 -7.07
N GLU A 120 15.28 17.93 -7.36
CA GLU A 120 15.55 17.27 -8.62
C GLU A 120 14.31 17.32 -9.50
N GLU A 121 14.53 17.25 -10.81
CA GLU A 121 13.47 17.13 -11.80
C GLU A 121 13.86 16.11 -12.87
N ALA A 122 12.92 15.22 -13.21
CA ALA A 122 13.07 14.27 -14.30
C ALA A 122 11.83 14.26 -15.19
N HIS A 123 12.09 14.08 -16.49
CA HIS A 123 11.08 14.08 -17.55
C HIS A 123 10.96 12.67 -18.14
N PHE A 124 9.75 12.15 -18.21
CA PHE A 124 9.45 10.86 -18.83
C PHE A 124 8.35 11.00 -19.87
N THR A 125 8.37 10.11 -20.85
CA THR A 125 7.37 10.08 -21.92
C THR A 125 6.94 8.64 -22.17
N PHE A 126 5.65 8.41 -22.39
CA PHE A 126 5.12 7.13 -22.85
C PHE A 126 4.01 7.34 -23.87
N ALA A 127 3.79 6.35 -24.73
CA ALA A 127 2.69 6.33 -25.69
C ALA A 127 1.78 5.13 -25.41
N LEU A 128 0.51 5.25 -25.77
CA LEU A 128 -0.45 4.15 -25.71
C LEU A 128 -0.65 3.60 -27.12
N THR A 129 -0.78 2.29 -27.28
CA THR A 129 -1.18 1.71 -28.56
C THR A 129 -2.69 1.91 -28.79
N PRO A 130 -3.19 1.85 -30.04
CA PRO A 130 -4.63 1.94 -30.32
C PRO A 130 -5.45 0.90 -29.53
N GLN A 131 -4.89 -0.32 -29.38
CA GLN A 131 -5.52 -1.39 -28.60
C GLN A 131 -5.63 -1.03 -27.12
N GLN A 132 -4.58 -0.46 -26.52
CA GLN A 132 -4.60 -0.04 -25.11
C GLN A 132 -5.58 1.10 -24.87
N VAL A 133 -5.65 2.07 -25.78
CA VAL A 133 -6.64 3.15 -25.73
C VAL A 133 -8.05 2.57 -25.75
N GLN A 134 -8.34 1.65 -26.68
CA GLN A 134 -9.64 0.99 -26.75
C GLN A 134 -9.95 0.19 -25.48
N GLN A 135 -8.97 -0.54 -24.94
CA GLN A 135 -9.11 -1.27 -23.68
C GLN A 135 -9.50 -0.34 -22.52
N ILE A 136 -8.82 0.80 -22.35
CA ILE A 136 -9.16 1.78 -21.32
C ILE A 136 -10.58 2.31 -21.54
N LEU A 137 -10.89 2.82 -22.73
CA LEU A 137 -12.18 3.47 -23.02
C LEU A 137 -13.38 2.53 -22.85
N THR A 138 -13.23 1.26 -23.23
CA THR A 138 -14.29 0.24 -23.09
C THR A 138 -14.43 -0.32 -21.67
N SER A 139 -13.44 -0.08 -20.80
CA SER A 139 -13.44 -0.58 -19.42
C SER A 139 -14.20 0.30 -18.41
N ARG A 140 -14.91 1.30 -18.92
CA ARG A 140 -15.65 2.27 -18.11
C ARG A 140 -16.79 1.58 -17.37
N ASP A 141 -16.68 1.53 -16.05
CA ASP A 141 -17.76 0.97 -15.24
C ASP A 141 -18.83 2.03 -14.99
N LEU A 142 -20.08 1.73 -15.36
CA LEU A 142 -21.22 2.65 -15.33
C LEU A 142 -22.13 2.38 -14.12
N LEU A 143 -21.58 1.92 -13.00
CA LEU A 143 -22.37 1.68 -11.81
C LEU A 143 -23.02 2.99 -11.31
N PRO A 144 -24.36 3.04 -11.13
CA PRO A 144 -25.05 4.23 -10.65
C PRO A 144 -24.53 4.66 -9.27
N GLY A 145 -23.95 5.86 -9.17
CA GLY A 145 -23.48 6.46 -7.92
C GLY A 145 -22.00 6.26 -7.59
N ALA A 146 -21.26 5.48 -8.38
CA ALA A 146 -19.80 5.41 -8.30
C ALA A 146 -19.17 6.58 -9.10
N LYS A 147 -18.01 7.07 -8.67
CA LYS A 147 -17.19 7.94 -9.54
C LYS A 147 -16.93 7.15 -10.83
N CYS A 148 -17.10 7.78 -12.00
CA CYS A 148 -16.79 7.16 -13.29
C CYS A 148 -15.29 6.80 -13.33
N ASP A 149 -14.97 5.57 -12.94
CA ASP A 149 -13.61 5.06 -12.91
C ASP A 149 -13.46 3.96 -13.97
N TYR A 150 -12.37 4.03 -14.74
CA TYR A 150 -12.01 2.97 -15.68
C TYR A 150 -11.45 1.79 -14.89
N THR A 151 -11.91 0.57 -15.18
CA THR A 151 -11.33 -0.63 -14.56
C THR A 151 -9.96 -0.96 -15.14
N ILE A 152 -9.67 -0.55 -16.38
CA ILE A 152 -8.32 -0.57 -16.96
C ILE A 152 -7.71 0.82 -16.84
N GLN A 153 -6.55 0.92 -16.21
CA GLN A 153 -5.95 2.16 -15.75
C GLN A 153 -4.47 2.26 -16.14
N VAL A 154 -3.99 3.48 -16.30
CA VAL A 154 -2.57 3.81 -16.30
C VAL A 154 -2.14 4.09 -14.86
N GLN A 155 -1.23 3.26 -14.35
CA GLN A 155 -0.77 3.26 -12.96
C GLN A 155 0.70 3.66 -12.88
N LEU A 156 0.97 4.77 -12.20
CA LEU A 156 2.31 5.24 -11.86
C LEU A 156 2.72 4.69 -10.49
N ARG A 157 3.93 4.15 -10.38
CA ARG A 157 4.49 3.65 -9.12
C ARG A 157 5.91 4.16 -8.90
N PHE A 158 6.27 4.30 -7.65
CA PHE A 158 7.61 4.70 -7.18
C PHE A 158 8.11 3.69 -6.18
N CYS A 159 9.41 3.47 -6.11
CA CYS A 159 10.04 2.61 -5.13
C CYS A 159 11.49 3.04 -4.86
N LEU A 160 12.17 2.33 -3.96
CA LEU A 160 13.62 2.44 -3.78
C LEU A 160 14.35 1.71 -4.92
N CYS A 161 15.53 2.19 -5.29
CA CYS A 161 16.43 1.49 -6.22
C CYS A 161 17.19 0.36 -5.52
N GLU A 162 16.47 -0.61 -4.99
CA GLU A 162 17.02 -1.82 -4.37
C GLU A 162 16.66 -3.05 -5.21
N THR A 163 17.65 -3.90 -5.47
CA THR A 163 17.52 -5.10 -6.32
C THR A 163 17.53 -6.41 -5.53
N SER A 164 17.67 -6.35 -4.21
CA SER A 164 17.68 -7.53 -3.32
C SER A 164 16.33 -8.24 -3.25
N CYS A 165 15.23 -7.53 -3.52
CA CYS A 165 13.89 -8.09 -3.54
C CYS A 165 12.92 -7.21 -4.37
N PRO A 166 11.75 -7.73 -4.75
CA PRO A 166 10.68 -6.92 -5.33
C PRO A 166 10.23 -5.80 -4.37
N GLN A 167 10.16 -4.58 -4.87
CA GLN A 167 10.02 -3.38 -4.06
C GLN A 167 8.57 -2.99 -3.78
N GLU A 168 8.29 -2.57 -2.55
CA GLU A 168 7.00 -1.95 -2.21
C GLU A 168 6.94 -0.51 -2.75
N ASP A 169 5.73 0.04 -2.85
CA ASP A 169 5.58 1.45 -3.21
C ASP A 169 6.28 2.33 -2.15
N HIS A 170 7.11 3.25 -2.61
CA HIS A 170 7.86 4.17 -1.78
C HIS A 170 8.05 5.50 -2.50
N PHE A 171 7.43 6.57 -1.99
CA PHE A 171 7.60 7.89 -2.57
C PHE A 171 8.93 8.52 -2.15
N PRO A 172 9.65 9.18 -3.08
CA PRO A 172 10.68 10.14 -2.74
C PRO A 172 10.13 11.27 -1.83
N PRO A 173 10.98 11.91 -1.02
CA PRO A 173 10.57 13.05 -0.20
C PRO A 173 10.18 14.23 -1.10
N ASN A 174 9.22 15.03 -0.63
CA ASN A 174 8.70 16.20 -1.35
C ASN A 174 8.20 15.89 -2.78
N LEU A 175 7.75 14.66 -3.02
CA LEU A 175 7.29 14.21 -4.34
C LEU A 175 6.15 15.09 -4.87
N PHE A 176 6.36 15.56 -6.10
CA PHE A 176 5.42 16.31 -6.91
C PHE A 176 5.43 15.76 -8.34
N VAL A 177 4.25 15.59 -8.94
CA VAL A 177 4.11 14.96 -10.27
C VAL A 177 3.17 15.80 -11.13
N LYS A 178 3.57 16.07 -12.37
CA LYS A 178 2.71 16.62 -13.42
C LYS A 178 2.54 15.59 -14.53
N VAL A 179 1.31 15.44 -15.00
CA VAL A 179 0.95 14.58 -16.15
C VAL A 179 0.34 15.48 -17.22
N ASN A 180 0.96 15.54 -18.40
CA ASN A 180 0.54 16.41 -19.50
C ASN A 180 0.37 17.89 -19.07
N GLY A 181 1.28 18.39 -18.23
CA GLY A 181 1.26 19.75 -17.69
C GLY A 181 0.30 19.99 -16.52
N LYS A 182 -0.56 19.02 -16.18
CA LYS A 182 -1.52 19.13 -15.07
C LYS A 182 -0.96 18.50 -13.80
N LEU A 183 -1.19 19.14 -12.65
CA LEU A 183 -0.78 18.60 -11.35
C LEU A 183 -1.52 17.29 -11.03
N CYS A 184 -0.76 16.23 -10.75
CA CYS A 184 -1.29 14.95 -10.32
C CYS A 184 -1.67 14.99 -8.83
N PRO A 185 -2.92 14.68 -8.47
CA PRO A 185 -3.30 14.55 -7.07
C PRO A 185 -2.61 13.32 -6.47
N LEU A 186 -1.81 13.54 -5.43
CA LEU A 186 -1.19 12.49 -4.64
C LEU A 186 -2.01 12.27 -3.36
N PRO A 187 -1.89 11.11 -2.69
CA PRO A 187 -2.62 10.83 -1.46
C PRO A 187 -2.45 11.94 -0.41
N GLY A 188 -3.49 12.19 0.40
CA GLY A 188 -3.39 13.16 1.48
C GLY A 188 -2.35 12.76 2.54
N TYR A 189 -1.79 13.74 3.24
CA TYR A 189 -0.88 13.49 4.35
C TYR A 189 -1.61 12.79 5.51
N LEU A 190 -0.92 11.84 6.14
CA LEU A 190 -1.40 11.23 7.38
C LEU A 190 -1.20 12.19 8.55
N PRO A 191 -2.10 12.19 9.55
CA PRO A 191 -1.89 12.94 10.77
C PRO A 191 -0.58 12.51 11.45
N PRO A 192 0.22 13.46 11.97
CA PRO A 192 1.51 13.15 12.57
C PRO A 192 1.33 12.20 13.77
N SER A 193 2.14 11.15 13.83
CA SER A 193 2.06 10.14 14.90
C SER A 193 2.68 10.63 16.23
N LYS A 194 3.54 11.65 16.17
CA LYS A 194 4.25 12.27 17.30
C LYS A 194 4.37 13.77 17.06
N SER A 195 4.43 14.57 18.14
CA SER A 195 4.71 16.01 18.05
C SER A 195 6.07 16.24 17.39
N GLY A 196 6.11 17.07 16.34
CA GLY A 196 7.33 17.36 15.57
C GLY A 196 7.68 16.37 14.45
N ALA A 197 6.90 15.30 14.24
CA ALA A 197 7.11 14.41 13.10
C ALA A 197 6.63 15.06 11.80
N GLU A 198 7.45 15.00 10.74
CA GLU A 198 7.04 15.50 9.42
C GLU A 198 5.80 14.76 8.90
N PRO A 199 4.86 15.47 8.25
CA PRO A 199 3.71 14.84 7.62
C PRO A 199 4.17 13.82 6.57
N LYS A 200 3.82 12.54 6.77
CA LYS A 200 4.12 11.49 5.79
C LYS A 200 2.91 11.20 4.93
N ARG A 201 3.16 11.11 3.63
CA ARG A 201 2.17 10.67 2.65
C ARG A 201 2.15 9.12 2.64
N PRO A 202 0.98 8.46 2.59
CA PRO A 202 0.97 7.01 2.45
C PRO A 202 1.51 6.65 1.07
N ASN A 203 2.48 5.74 1.04
CA ASN A 203 3.01 5.21 -0.22
C ASN A 203 1.96 4.28 -0.85
N CYS A 204 1.58 4.55 -2.09
CA CYS A 204 0.63 3.72 -2.83
C CYS A 204 0.78 3.93 -4.35
N PRO A 205 0.27 3.02 -5.19
CA PRO A 205 0.16 3.28 -6.61
C PRO A 205 -0.70 4.54 -6.88
N VAL A 206 -0.39 5.25 -7.95
CA VAL A 206 -1.08 6.47 -8.37
C VAL A 206 -1.80 6.22 -9.69
N ASN A 207 -3.13 6.34 -9.69
CA ASN A 207 -3.93 6.27 -10.91
C ASN A 207 -3.82 7.60 -11.68
N ILE A 208 -3.09 7.60 -12.79
CA ILE A 208 -2.89 8.79 -13.64
C ILE A 208 -3.80 8.80 -14.86
N THR A 209 -4.68 7.80 -15.02
CA THR A 209 -5.65 7.70 -16.14
C THR A 209 -6.47 8.98 -16.35
N PRO A 210 -6.98 9.66 -15.31
CA PRO A 210 -7.77 10.89 -15.49
C PRO A 210 -6.98 12.06 -16.11
N LEU A 211 -5.65 12.02 -16.07
CA LEU A 211 -4.76 13.05 -16.61
C LEU A 211 -4.06 12.61 -17.90
N ALA A 212 -4.15 11.32 -18.24
CA ALA A 212 -3.57 10.77 -19.45
C ALA A 212 -4.36 11.20 -20.69
N ARG A 213 -3.64 11.47 -21.77
CA ARG A 213 -4.19 11.57 -23.13
C ARG A 213 -4.48 10.16 -23.61
N LEU A 214 -5.75 9.81 -23.71
CA LEU A 214 -6.23 8.52 -24.22
C LEU A 214 -6.27 8.55 -25.75
N SER A 215 -5.09 8.69 -26.36
CA SER A 215 -4.90 8.70 -27.81
C SER A 215 -3.59 7.99 -28.15
N ALA A 216 -3.58 7.28 -29.27
CA ALA A 216 -2.40 6.61 -29.79
C ALA A 216 -1.52 7.50 -30.66
N THR A 217 -2.00 8.68 -31.05
CA THR A 217 -1.28 9.59 -31.95
C THR A 217 -0.45 10.64 -31.23
N VAL A 218 -0.65 10.79 -29.91
CA VAL A 218 0.07 11.78 -29.10
C VAL A 218 0.69 11.12 -27.87
N PRO A 219 1.94 11.43 -27.54
CA PRO A 219 2.56 10.91 -26.33
C PRO A 219 2.01 11.60 -25.08
N ASN A 220 2.14 10.89 -23.96
CA ASN A 220 1.92 11.39 -22.61
C ASN A 220 3.25 11.83 -22.00
N SER A 221 3.28 13.01 -21.39
CA SER A 221 4.46 13.52 -20.69
C SER A 221 4.28 13.48 -19.17
N LEU A 222 5.33 13.10 -18.46
CA LEU A 222 5.43 13.09 -17.01
C LEU A 222 6.61 13.98 -16.59
N VAL A 223 6.35 14.89 -15.65
CA VAL A 223 7.40 15.64 -14.97
C VAL A 223 7.33 15.29 -13.50
N VAL A 224 8.44 14.81 -12.95
CA VAL A 224 8.54 14.36 -11.56
C VAL A 224 9.58 15.22 -10.86
N ASN A 225 9.20 15.79 -9.73
CA ASN A 225 10.09 16.54 -8.86
C ASN A 225 10.14 15.86 -7.49
N TRP A 226 11.33 15.83 -6.89
CA TRP A 226 11.55 15.28 -5.56
C TRP A 226 12.76 15.94 -4.91
N SER A 227 12.99 15.67 -3.62
CA SER A 227 14.25 16.03 -2.96
C SER A 227 15.17 14.82 -2.88
N SER A 228 16.47 15.03 -3.14
CA SER A 228 17.45 13.96 -2.97
C SER A 228 17.71 13.67 -1.48
N GLU A 229 17.89 12.39 -1.14
CA GLU A 229 18.32 11.92 0.17
C GLU A 229 19.67 11.20 0.02
N LEU A 230 20.67 11.61 0.80
CA LEU A 230 21.98 10.96 0.81
C LEU A 230 21.85 9.46 1.09
N GLY A 231 22.42 8.64 0.22
CA GLY A 231 22.42 7.18 0.35
C GLY A 231 21.12 6.51 -0.09
N ARG A 232 20.16 7.24 -0.70
CA ARG A 232 18.94 6.66 -1.26
C ARG A 232 18.73 7.08 -2.70
N SER A 233 18.48 6.08 -3.53
CA SER A 233 18.07 6.25 -4.92
C SER A 233 16.68 5.68 -5.10
N TYR A 234 15.90 6.29 -5.99
CA TYR A 234 14.50 5.96 -6.20
C TYR A 234 14.27 5.57 -7.65
N SER A 235 13.27 4.73 -7.90
CA SER A 235 12.86 4.32 -9.24
C SER A 235 11.39 4.66 -9.48
N LEU A 236 11.07 4.98 -10.74
CA LEU A 236 9.72 5.17 -11.25
C LEU A 236 9.41 4.09 -12.28
N SER A 237 8.15 3.65 -12.31
CA SER A 237 7.62 2.81 -13.39
C SER A 237 6.15 3.14 -13.68
N VAL A 238 5.70 2.87 -14.90
CA VAL A 238 4.32 3.09 -15.35
C VAL A 238 3.78 1.83 -16.01
N TYR A 239 2.60 1.41 -15.58
CA TYR A 239 1.96 0.18 -16.01
C TYR A 239 0.57 0.45 -16.57
N LEU A 240 0.16 -0.35 -17.54
CA LEU A 240 -1.24 -0.55 -17.86
C LEU A 240 -1.77 -1.70 -16.99
N VAL A 241 -2.80 -1.45 -16.20
CA VAL A 241 -3.31 -2.42 -15.23
C VAL A 241 -4.83 -2.56 -15.32
N LYS A 242 -5.34 -3.75 -15.01
CA LYS A 242 -6.76 -3.97 -14.70
C LYS A 242 -6.95 -4.05 -13.19
N GLN A 243 -7.74 -3.13 -12.64
CA GLN A 243 -8.20 -3.18 -11.26
C GLN A 243 -9.16 -4.36 -11.09
N LEU A 244 -8.88 -5.20 -10.11
CA LEU A 244 -9.68 -6.37 -9.75
C LEU A 244 -10.57 -6.02 -8.55
N THR A 245 -11.66 -6.77 -8.39
CA THR A 245 -12.55 -6.60 -7.24
C THR A 245 -12.26 -7.61 -6.13
N ALA A 246 -12.76 -7.35 -4.92
CA ALA A 246 -12.72 -8.31 -3.82
C ALA A 246 -13.35 -9.66 -4.20
N VAL A 247 -14.41 -9.63 -5.02
CA VAL A 247 -15.06 -10.85 -5.54
C VAL A 247 -14.10 -11.65 -6.42
N VAL A 248 -13.41 -10.99 -7.35
CA VAL A 248 -12.42 -11.67 -8.22
C VAL A 248 -11.28 -12.25 -7.40
N LEU A 249 -10.77 -11.53 -6.40
CA LEU A 249 -9.73 -12.05 -5.51
C LEU A 249 -10.20 -13.21 -4.64
N LEU A 250 -11.46 -13.21 -4.21
CA LEU A 250 -12.04 -14.32 -3.47
C LEU A 250 -12.12 -15.58 -4.34
N GLN A 251 -12.51 -15.45 -5.61
CA GLN A 251 -12.53 -16.59 -6.53
C GLN A 251 -11.11 -17.12 -6.79
N LYS A 252 -10.14 -16.23 -6.97
CA LYS A 252 -8.73 -16.62 -7.08
C LYS A 252 -8.22 -17.33 -5.81
N LEU A 253 -8.62 -16.87 -4.63
CA LEU A 253 -8.26 -17.51 -3.36
C LEU A 253 -8.87 -18.91 -3.25
N ARG A 254 -10.14 -19.08 -3.65
CA ARG A 254 -10.79 -20.40 -3.70
C ARG A 254 -10.11 -21.34 -4.70
N ALA A 255 -9.67 -20.80 -5.85
CA ALA A 255 -8.95 -21.56 -6.86
C ALA A 255 -7.55 -22.03 -6.38
N LYS A 256 -6.94 -21.39 -5.38
CA LYS A 256 -5.72 -21.91 -4.72
C LYS A 256 -5.99 -23.22 -3.95
N GLY A 257 -7.26 -23.54 -3.67
CA GLY A 257 -7.66 -24.72 -2.93
C GLY A 257 -7.84 -24.50 -1.42
N ILE A 258 -8.32 -25.54 -0.77
CA ILE A 258 -8.52 -25.58 0.69
C ILE A 258 -7.29 -26.25 1.31
N ARG A 259 -6.74 -25.65 2.37
CA ARG A 259 -5.59 -26.21 3.08
C ARG A 259 -6.01 -27.51 3.79
N ASN A 260 -5.16 -28.54 3.73
CA ASN A 260 -5.43 -29.82 4.40
C ASN A 260 -5.77 -29.58 5.90
N PRO A 261 -6.94 -30.05 6.39
CA PRO A 261 -7.34 -29.98 7.80
C PRO A 261 -6.29 -30.46 8.81
N ASP A 262 -5.44 -31.42 8.44
CA ASP A 262 -4.40 -31.99 9.31
C ASP A 262 -3.36 -30.96 9.76
N HIS A 263 -3.13 -29.90 8.97
CA HIS A 263 -2.26 -28.82 9.42
C HIS A 263 -2.82 -28.08 10.64
N SER A 264 -4.13 -27.87 10.68
CA SER A 264 -4.78 -27.23 11.82
C SER A 264 -4.87 -28.18 13.00
N ARG A 265 -5.11 -29.49 12.75
CA ARG A 265 -5.04 -30.53 13.80
C ARG A 265 -3.65 -30.61 14.42
N ALA A 266 -2.59 -30.57 13.62
CA ALA A 266 -1.21 -30.55 14.10
C ALA A 266 -0.93 -29.30 14.95
N LEU A 267 -1.37 -28.11 14.51
CA LEU A 267 -1.23 -26.87 15.29
C LEU A 267 -2.03 -26.90 16.60
N ILE A 268 -3.22 -27.51 16.61
CA ILE A 268 -3.99 -27.75 17.84
C ILE A 268 -3.20 -28.64 18.78
N LYS A 269 -2.69 -29.76 18.29
CA LYS A 269 -1.91 -30.72 19.08
C LYS A 269 -0.63 -30.08 19.63
N GLU A 270 0.09 -29.31 18.84
CA GLU A 270 1.27 -28.55 19.27
C GLU A 270 0.92 -27.61 20.42
N LYS A 271 -0.17 -26.85 20.30
CA LYS A 271 -0.63 -25.91 21.34
C LYS A 271 -1.17 -26.56 22.61
N LEU A 272 -1.67 -27.79 22.50
CA LEU A 272 -2.19 -28.58 23.62
C LEU A 272 -1.13 -29.51 24.22
N THR A 273 0.05 -29.62 23.61
CA THR A 273 1.16 -30.38 24.18
C THR A 273 1.67 -29.62 25.40
N ALA A 274 1.56 -30.24 26.58
CA ALA A 274 2.09 -29.68 27.81
C ALA A 274 3.62 -29.57 27.73
N ASP A 275 4.14 -28.41 28.13
CA ASP A 275 5.57 -28.24 28.37
C ASP A 275 5.91 -28.91 29.72
N PRO A 276 6.80 -29.91 29.76
CA PRO A 276 7.15 -30.61 31.00
C PRO A 276 7.74 -29.70 32.07
N ASP A 277 8.27 -28.53 31.68
CA ASP A 277 8.83 -27.55 32.60
C ASP A 277 7.80 -26.48 33.02
N SER A 278 6.56 -26.57 32.54
CA SER A 278 5.48 -25.63 32.85
C SER A 278 4.46 -26.22 33.83
N GLU A 279 4.22 -25.51 34.93
CA GLU A 279 3.17 -25.87 35.90
C GLU A 279 1.73 -25.68 35.36
N ILE A 280 1.57 -24.97 34.24
CA ILE A 280 0.28 -24.64 33.66
C ILE A 280 0.19 -25.25 32.25
N ALA A 281 -0.61 -26.31 32.13
CA ALA A 281 -0.91 -26.93 30.84
C ALA A 281 -2.21 -26.38 30.23
N THR A 282 -2.22 -26.15 28.92
CA THR A 282 -3.45 -25.82 28.19
C THR A 282 -4.20 -27.10 27.88
N THR A 283 -5.30 -27.35 28.59
CA THR A 283 -6.10 -28.59 28.45
C THR A 283 -7.14 -28.53 27.33
N SER A 284 -7.46 -27.33 26.84
CA SER A 284 -8.40 -27.15 25.74
C SER A 284 -8.21 -25.81 25.03
N LEU A 285 -8.57 -25.76 23.74
CA LEU A 285 -8.54 -24.54 22.94
C LEU A 285 -9.94 -24.16 22.48
N ARG A 286 -10.34 -22.93 22.79
CA ARG A 286 -11.64 -22.39 22.38
C ARG A 286 -11.49 -21.47 21.17
N VAL A 287 -12.37 -21.63 20.20
CA VAL A 287 -12.45 -20.75 19.02
C VAL A 287 -13.89 -20.42 18.67
N SER A 288 -14.09 -19.27 18.03
CA SER A 288 -15.40 -18.85 17.52
C SER A 288 -15.55 -19.23 16.04
N LEU A 289 -16.74 -19.69 15.68
CA LEU A 289 -17.20 -19.86 14.30
C LEU A 289 -17.78 -18.56 13.71
N LEU A 290 -17.79 -17.48 14.49
CA LEU A 290 -18.13 -16.14 14.04
C LEU A 290 -16.88 -15.38 13.57
N CYS A 291 -17.05 -14.60 12.52
CA CYS A 291 -16.02 -13.73 12.01
C CYS A 291 -15.71 -12.61 13.03
N PRO A 292 -14.44 -12.41 13.44
CA PRO A 292 -14.07 -11.34 14.35
C PRO A 292 -14.32 -9.94 13.76
N LEU A 293 -14.30 -9.81 12.43
CA LEU A 293 -14.62 -8.57 11.71
C LEU A 293 -16.13 -8.32 11.58
N GLY A 294 -16.85 -9.32 11.08
CA GLY A 294 -18.25 -9.16 10.69
C GLY A 294 -19.27 -9.51 11.78
N LYS A 295 -18.82 -10.16 12.85
CA LYS A 295 -19.68 -10.72 13.92
C LYS A 295 -20.79 -11.63 13.41
N MET A 296 -20.59 -12.19 12.21
CA MET A 296 -21.48 -13.12 11.53
C MET A 296 -20.75 -14.44 11.32
N ARG A 297 -21.49 -15.53 11.19
CA ARG A 297 -20.92 -16.87 10.95
C ARG A 297 -19.98 -16.86 9.75
N LEU A 298 -18.80 -17.47 9.91
CA LEU A 298 -17.81 -17.61 8.86
C LEU A 298 -18.41 -18.36 7.66
N ARG A 299 -18.19 -17.85 6.44
CA ARG A 299 -18.55 -18.54 5.20
C ARG A 299 -17.32 -19.07 4.49
N VAL A 300 -16.24 -18.30 4.48
CA VAL A 300 -14.94 -18.72 3.96
C VAL A 300 -13.90 -18.52 5.06
N PRO A 301 -13.66 -19.53 5.92
CA PRO A 301 -12.74 -19.41 7.03
C PRO A 301 -11.31 -19.27 6.51
N CYS A 302 -10.69 -18.14 6.83
CA CYS A 302 -9.40 -17.74 6.28
C CYS A 302 -8.48 -17.19 7.37
N ARG A 303 -7.18 -17.42 7.19
CA ARG A 303 -6.09 -16.81 7.96
C ARG A 303 -4.83 -16.78 7.09
N ALA A 304 -3.80 -16.04 7.50
CA ALA A 304 -2.51 -16.13 6.85
C ALA A 304 -1.74 -17.36 7.37
N THR A 305 -0.90 -17.96 6.54
CA THR A 305 0.01 -19.06 6.92
C THR A 305 0.95 -18.69 8.07
N THR A 306 1.29 -17.40 8.18
CA THR A 306 2.16 -16.82 9.21
C THR A 306 1.45 -16.54 10.54
N CYS A 307 0.13 -16.71 10.61
CA CYS A 307 -0.63 -16.50 11.84
C CYS A 307 -0.46 -17.70 12.80
N SER A 308 -0.02 -17.43 14.03
CA SER A 308 0.16 -18.43 15.09
C SER A 308 -1.14 -18.81 15.82
N HIS A 309 -2.26 -18.14 15.54
CA HIS A 309 -3.58 -18.43 16.14
C HIS A 309 -4.43 -19.36 15.26
N LEU A 310 -5.40 -20.03 15.89
CA LEU A 310 -6.38 -20.87 15.19
C LEU A 310 -7.60 -20.09 14.68
N GLN A 311 -7.97 -18.98 15.34
CA GLN A 311 -9.16 -18.21 15.00
C GLN A 311 -9.11 -17.73 13.55
N CYS A 312 -10.07 -18.16 12.74
CA CYS A 312 -10.23 -17.69 11.36
C CYS A 312 -11.01 -16.37 11.30
N PHE A 313 -10.83 -15.64 10.21
CA PHE A 313 -11.68 -14.53 9.78
C PHE A 313 -12.31 -14.84 8.42
N ASP A 314 -13.33 -14.07 8.02
CA ASP A 314 -14.04 -14.35 6.77
C ASP A 314 -13.29 -13.73 5.60
N ALA A 315 -12.90 -14.55 4.62
CA ALA A 315 -12.11 -14.08 3.48
C ALA A 315 -12.83 -13.00 2.66
N ALA A 316 -14.15 -13.13 2.46
CA ALA A 316 -14.89 -12.19 1.62
C ALA A 316 -14.90 -10.80 2.25
N LEU A 317 -15.21 -10.71 3.55
CA LEU A 317 -15.20 -9.46 4.28
C LEU A 317 -13.79 -8.86 4.39
N TYR A 318 -12.77 -9.71 4.62
CA TYR A 318 -11.37 -9.29 4.66
C TYR A 318 -10.91 -8.65 3.35
N LEU A 319 -11.25 -9.26 2.21
CA LEU A 319 -10.91 -8.73 0.89
C LEU A 319 -11.68 -7.44 0.58
N GLN A 320 -12.97 -7.34 0.95
CA GLN A 320 -13.75 -6.09 0.79
C GLN A 320 -13.15 -4.92 1.59
N MET A 321 -12.62 -5.18 2.79
CA MET A 321 -11.91 -4.15 3.56
C MET A 321 -10.62 -3.70 2.87
N ASN A 322 -9.82 -4.65 2.37
CA ASN A 322 -8.56 -4.35 1.70
C ASN A 322 -8.74 -3.72 0.31
N GLU A 323 -9.86 -3.97 -0.37
CA GLU A 323 -10.22 -3.29 -1.61
C GLU A 323 -10.41 -1.78 -1.39
N LYS A 324 -10.99 -1.39 -0.25
CA LYS A 324 -11.17 0.02 0.13
C LYS A 324 -9.91 0.65 0.70
N LYS A 325 -9.22 -0.09 1.58
CA LYS A 325 -7.99 0.36 2.24
C LYS A 325 -7.04 -0.84 2.42
N PRO A 326 -6.04 -1.01 1.54
CA PRO A 326 -5.19 -2.21 1.53
C PRO A 326 -4.14 -2.18 2.64
N THR A 327 -4.54 -2.48 3.88
CA THR A 327 -3.60 -2.54 5.02
C THR A 327 -2.93 -3.91 5.16
N TRP A 328 -3.59 -4.96 4.68
CA TRP A 328 -3.14 -6.36 4.76
C TRP A 328 -2.72 -6.77 6.17
N THR A 329 -3.59 -6.45 7.13
CA THR A 329 -3.37 -6.66 8.58
C THR A 329 -4.36 -7.69 9.09
N CYS A 330 -3.89 -8.74 9.77
CA CYS A 330 -4.75 -9.75 10.35
C CYS A 330 -5.66 -9.13 11.43
N PRO A 331 -7.00 -9.33 11.37
CA PRO A 331 -7.92 -8.76 12.34
C PRO A 331 -7.93 -9.47 13.71
N VAL A 332 -7.14 -10.54 13.86
CA VAL A 332 -7.05 -11.32 15.11
C VAL A 332 -5.79 -10.95 15.88
N CYS A 333 -4.63 -10.94 15.22
CA CYS A 333 -3.33 -10.73 15.86
C CYS A 333 -2.61 -9.43 15.46
N ASP A 334 -3.22 -8.61 14.60
CA ASP A 334 -2.66 -7.36 14.06
C ASP A 334 -1.33 -7.50 13.28
N GLN A 335 -0.88 -8.73 13.00
CA GLN A 335 0.29 -9.01 12.18
C GLN A 335 0.00 -8.86 10.67
N LYS A 336 1.06 -8.83 9.85
CA LYS A 336 0.92 -8.81 8.37
C LYS A 336 0.25 -10.10 7.89
N ALA A 337 -0.75 -9.93 7.03
CA ALA A 337 -1.50 -11.01 6.38
C ALA A 337 -1.69 -10.66 4.90
N PRO A 338 -0.61 -10.63 4.10
CA PRO A 338 -0.69 -10.30 2.68
C PRO A 338 -1.52 -11.36 1.94
N TYR A 339 -2.13 -10.97 0.81
CA TYR A 339 -2.99 -11.84 0.01
C TYR A 339 -2.35 -13.18 -0.36
N ASP A 340 -1.04 -13.18 -0.64
CA ASP A 340 -0.32 -14.36 -1.09
C ASP A 340 -0.19 -15.42 0.02
N ASP A 341 -0.20 -14.99 1.29
CA ASP A 341 -0.11 -15.87 2.47
C ASP A 341 -1.49 -16.36 2.95
N LEU A 342 -2.59 -15.86 2.37
CA LEU A 342 -3.93 -16.27 2.79
C LEU A 342 -4.22 -17.71 2.39
N ILE A 343 -4.75 -18.48 3.34
CA ILE A 343 -5.25 -19.84 3.15
C ILE A 343 -6.70 -19.96 3.58
N ILE A 344 -7.42 -20.91 2.98
CA ILE A 344 -8.73 -21.36 3.47
C ILE A 344 -8.48 -22.56 4.38
N ASP A 345 -8.91 -22.46 5.64
CA ASP A 345 -8.62 -23.47 6.66
C ASP A 345 -9.58 -24.66 6.55
N GLY A 346 -9.08 -25.83 6.11
CA GLY A 346 -9.92 -26.99 5.83
C GLY A 346 -10.63 -27.56 7.05
N LEU A 347 -10.00 -27.51 8.23
CA LEU A 347 -10.63 -28.00 9.46
C LEU A 347 -11.85 -27.13 9.82
N PHE A 348 -11.71 -25.81 9.70
CA PHE A 348 -12.86 -24.92 9.90
C PHE A 348 -13.94 -25.10 8.83
N VAL A 349 -13.58 -25.41 7.58
CA VAL A 349 -14.58 -25.75 6.54
C VAL A 349 -15.39 -26.99 6.96
N GLU A 350 -14.73 -28.07 7.40
CA GLU A 350 -15.39 -29.29 7.86
C GLU A 350 -16.33 -29.01 9.04
N ILE A 351 -15.85 -28.27 10.05
CA ILE A 351 -16.62 -27.93 11.25
C ILE A 351 -17.83 -27.05 10.89
N LEU A 352 -17.64 -26.04 10.04
CA LEU A 352 -18.71 -25.13 9.63
C LEU A 352 -19.83 -25.85 8.87
N ASN A 353 -19.50 -26.91 8.14
CA ASN A 353 -20.47 -27.78 7.47
C ASN A 353 -21.14 -28.77 8.44
N SER A 354 -20.49 -29.12 9.54
CA SER A 354 -20.97 -30.14 10.50
C SER A 354 -21.84 -29.56 11.62
N CYS A 355 -21.58 -28.33 12.08
CA CYS A 355 -22.28 -27.71 13.21
C CYS A 355 -22.90 -26.37 12.83
N THR A 356 -24.19 -26.33 12.49
CA THR A 356 -24.87 -25.11 12.01
C THR A 356 -25.37 -24.17 13.11
N ASP A 357 -25.61 -24.70 14.30
CA ASP A 357 -26.31 -24.05 15.43
C ASP A 357 -25.36 -23.62 16.57
N CYS A 358 -24.05 -23.78 16.41
CA CYS A 358 -23.05 -23.33 17.36
C CYS A 358 -22.23 -22.13 16.87
N GLU A 359 -21.90 -21.23 17.80
CA GLU A 359 -21.05 -20.05 17.56
C GLU A 359 -19.63 -20.22 18.07
N GLU A 360 -19.41 -21.15 19.00
CA GLU A 360 -18.12 -21.47 19.59
C GLU A 360 -17.94 -22.98 19.72
N ILE A 361 -16.69 -23.43 19.59
CA ILE A 361 -16.29 -24.81 19.78
C ILE A 361 -15.08 -24.88 20.71
N GLN A 362 -14.87 -26.05 21.30
CA GLN A 362 -13.71 -26.36 22.12
C GLN A 362 -13.00 -27.59 21.54
N PHE A 363 -11.71 -27.46 21.29
CA PHE A 363 -10.82 -28.56 20.92
C PHE A 363 -10.20 -29.19 22.16
N MET A 364 -10.10 -30.51 22.14
CA MET A 364 -9.50 -31.35 23.18
C MET A 364 -8.14 -31.91 22.71
N GLU A 365 -7.34 -32.45 23.65
CA GLU A 365 -5.99 -32.99 23.39
C GLU A 365 -5.97 -34.14 22.39
N ASP A 366 -7.03 -34.95 22.34
CA ASP A 366 -7.20 -36.04 21.38
C ASP A 366 -7.54 -35.54 19.95
N GLY A 367 -7.65 -34.22 19.75
CA GLY A 367 -8.01 -33.60 18.48
C GLY A 367 -9.51 -33.57 18.19
N SER A 368 -10.33 -34.11 19.09
CA SER A 368 -11.79 -34.00 19.01
C SER A 368 -12.23 -32.56 19.31
N TRP A 369 -13.45 -32.22 18.90
CA TRP A 369 -14.07 -30.94 19.20
C TRP A 369 -15.52 -31.10 19.61
N CYS A 370 -16.01 -30.21 20.46
CA CYS A 370 -17.41 -30.16 20.86
C CYS A 370 -17.98 -28.73 20.79
N PRO A 371 -19.27 -28.56 20.47
CA PRO A 371 -19.95 -27.27 20.58
C PRO A 371 -19.94 -26.77 22.03
N MET A 372 -19.59 -25.49 22.22
CA MET A 372 -19.75 -24.85 23.52
C MET A 372 -21.23 -24.56 23.77
N LYS A 373 -21.80 -25.13 24.82
CA LYS A 373 -23.18 -24.79 25.25
C LYS A 373 -23.18 -23.36 25.80
N LEU A 374 -24.05 -22.51 25.27
CA LEU A 374 -24.38 -21.24 25.92
C LEU A 374 -24.91 -21.57 27.33
N LYS A 375 -24.18 -21.17 28.38
CA LYS A 375 -24.74 -21.16 29.73
C LYS A 375 -25.92 -20.18 29.66
N LYS A 376 -27.15 -20.70 29.66
CA LYS A 376 -28.32 -19.90 30.06
C LYS A 376 -28.00 -19.41 31.47
N GLU A 377 -27.71 -18.13 31.61
CA GLU A 377 -27.75 -17.49 32.92
C GLU A 377 -29.15 -17.77 33.47
N LYS A 378 -29.23 -18.57 34.52
CA LYS A 378 -30.44 -18.60 35.35
C LYS A 378 -30.56 -17.18 35.89
N GLN A 379 -31.53 -16.43 35.38
CA GLN A 379 -32.10 -15.31 36.11
C GLN A 379 -32.68 -15.92 37.39
N GLU A 380 -31.96 -15.75 38.50
CA GLU A 380 -32.56 -15.81 39.84
C GLU A 380 -33.23 -14.47 40.14
#